data_AF-A0A6P4IM62-F1
#
_entry.id   AF-A0A6P4IM62-F1
#
_cell.length_a   1.000
_cell.length_b   1.000
_cell.length_c   1.000
_cell.angle_alpha   90.00
_cell.angle_beta   90.00
_cell.angle_gamma   90.00
#
_symmetry.space_group_name_H-M   'P 1'
#
loop_
_entity.id
_entity.type
_entity.pdbx_description
1 polymer ?
#
loop_
_entity_poly.entity_id
_entity_poly.type
_entity_poly.pdbx_seq_one_letter_code
_entity_poly.pdbx_strand_id
1 'polypeptide(L)'
;MSRMEGTVYGAFDDPGVSIFATDAQEPIPNMLTYMKPMPRKSCDQDMDACPMIRQASVSDRPLYRQVKAQVEEAAAERHKSILSQQRQRREQIDHDITKGLADELHRQQVAASRCLQIHRNVPEMRNLEVEVERAQTALITKEMILNVERQTAEDKQRERAEALAAQRAVEQERLEELQQRLQKRRAYGNALMSQISESRSNRLRDQRTANEEGRRELRQCEEKVAQERNEDAVNKARQRQMLLEAQRQSEAMLRATREANATWQNRQGKERGILDSLGPMTDHFVSAARKRKLDQMKARETTAARLGFEISRIQQDQEARDQLIINLGIGEFEAREYELGMERARNKLPRKREIRDQLLDHREEQKFFRDKAVQEALNRPKDPTCFGERQYRTQVEQQESHKRLVGHYCRDIWMKELEDKERKARDAEDERRIIQSIYDRQDQQDAFVASERMKLLASQPADVLRAIKPSCLTEAELKAFNLKK
;
A
#
# COMPACT_ATOMS: atom_id res chain seq x y z
N MET A 1 8.60 -39.55 -8.61
CA MET A 1 8.18 -40.28 -9.83
C MET A 1 9.13 -39.93 -10.95
N SER A 2 9.92 -40.88 -11.43
CA SER A 2 10.41 -40.84 -12.82
C SER A 2 10.69 -42.27 -13.29
N ARG A 3 9.99 -42.63 -14.37
CA ARG A 3 10.03 -43.80 -15.26
C ARG A 3 9.80 -43.14 -16.63
N MET A 4 10.39 -43.46 -17.76
CA MET A 4 11.39 -44.41 -18.28
C MET A 4 12.09 -43.61 -19.42
N GLU A 5 13.30 -43.93 -19.86
CA GLU A 5 13.66 -44.78 -21.02
C GLU A 5 15.18 -44.50 -21.18
N GLY A 6 16.11 -45.44 -21.39
CA GLY A 6 16.09 -46.58 -22.29
C GLY A 6 16.95 -46.25 -23.52
N THR A 7 18.27 -46.44 -23.44
CA THR A 7 19.11 -46.80 -24.62
C THR A 7 20.49 -47.28 -24.18
N VAL A 8 20.72 -48.58 -24.42
CA VAL A 8 22.02 -49.25 -24.54
C VAL A 8 22.52 -48.99 -25.96
N TYR A 9 23.81 -48.69 -26.15
CA TYR A 9 24.72 -49.19 -27.20
C TYR A 9 25.96 -48.30 -27.30
N GLY A 10 27.16 -48.91 -27.25
CA GLY A 10 28.41 -48.27 -27.67
C GLY A 10 29.63 -48.55 -26.79
N ALA A 11 30.10 -49.80 -26.70
CA ALA A 11 31.36 -50.16 -26.04
C ALA A 11 32.61 -49.89 -26.90
N PHE A 12 32.60 -48.82 -27.72
CA PHE A 12 33.66 -48.57 -28.70
C PHE A 12 34.10 -47.10 -28.86
N ASP A 13 33.68 -46.18 -27.99
CA ASP A 13 33.99 -44.75 -28.14
C ASP A 13 34.88 -44.18 -27.00
N ASP A 14 35.92 -44.92 -26.60
CA ASP A 14 37.03 -44.38 -25.80
C ASP A 14 38.39 -44.73 -26.44
N PRO A 15 38.98 -43.84 -27.26
CA PRO A 15 40.33 -44.02 -27.78
C PRO A 15 41.34 -43.65 -26.69
N GLY A 16 41.51 -44.53 -25.70
CA GLY A 16 42.45 -44.32 -24.59
C GLY A 16 42.75 -45.54 -23.74
N VAL A 17 42.00 -46.63 -23.89
CA VAL A 17 42.25 -47.87 -23.13
C VAL A 17 43.18 -48.77 -23.95
N SER A 18 44.46 -48.68 -23.64
CA SER A 18 45.49 -49.62 -24.09
C SER A 18 45.07 -51.06 -23.79
N ILE A 19 45.13 -51.91 -24.81
CA ILE A 19 44.92 -53.38 -24.73
C ILE A 19 46.08 -54.05 -23.96
N PHE A 20 47.02 -53.27 -23.41
CA PHE A 20 48.12 -53.71 -22.55
C PHE A 20 48.00 -53.25 -21.09
N ALA A 21 46.79 -52.92 -20.61
CA ALA A 21 46.53 -52.89 -19.17
C ALA A 21 46.43 -54.33 -18.65
N THR A 22 47.59 -54.93 -18.38
CA THR A 22 47.70 -56.18 -17.64
C THR A 22 47.33 -55.89 -16.18
N ASP A 23 46.13 -56.33 -15.78
CA ASP A 23 45.87 -56.63 -14.37
C ASP A 23 46.98 -57.56 -13.86
N ALA A 24 47.42 -57.32 -12.63
CA ALA A 24 48.60 -57.87 -11.98
C ALA A 24 48.95 -59.32 -12.37
N GLN A 25 49.97 -59.49 -13.22
CA GLN A 25 50.69 -60.75 -13.30
C GLN A 25 51.52 -60.92 -12.03
N GLU A 26 51.19 -61.93 -11.23
CA GLU A 26 52.05 -62.43 -10.16
C GLU A 26 53.47 -62.68 -10.69
N PRO A 27 54.54 -62.38 -9.92
CA PRO A 27 55.90 -62.65 -10.38
C PRO A 27 56.08 -64.18 -10.52
N ILE A 28 56.35 -64.64 -11.74
CA ILE A 28 56.71 -66.03 -12.03
C ILE A 28 57.91 -66.38 -11.13
N PRO A 29 57.80 -67.38 -10.21
CA PRO A 29 58.91 -67.75 -9.36
C PRO A 29 60.06 -68.31 -10.20
N ASN A 30 61.29 -67.96 -9.83
CA ASN A 30 62.52 -68.28 -10.53
C ASN A 30 62.65 -69.80 -10.78
N MET A 31 62.30 -70.26 -11.99
CA MET A 31 62.24 -71.68 -12.36
C MET A 31 63.59 -72.42 -12.29
N LEU A 32 64.69 -71.71 -12.03
CA LEU A 32 66.02 -72.27 -11.78
C LEU A 32 66.18 -72.94 -10.40
N THR A 33 65.29 -72.68 -9.43
CA THR A 33 65.37 -73.32 -8.10
C THR A 33 64.79 -74.74 -8.06
N TYR A 34 64.09 -75.17 -9.11
CA TYR A 34 63.52 -76.53 -9.21
C TYR A 34 64.42 -77.55 -9.91
N MET A 35 65.58 -77.13 -10.43
CA MET A 35 66.56 -78.05 -11.00
C MET A 35 67.54 -78.52 -9.92
N LYS A 36 67.44 -79.80 -9.54
CA LYS A 36 68.46 -80.47 -8.72
C LYS A 36 69.83 -80.33 -9.40
N PRO A 37 70.88 -79.85 -8.72
CA PRO A 37 72.23 -79.91 -9.26
C PRO A 37 72.64 -81.38 -9.38
N MET A 38 72.92 -81.82 -10.61
CA MET A 38 73.47 -83.16 -10.86
C MET A 38 74.84 -83.27 -10.17
N PRO A 39 75.06 -84.29 -9.32
CA PRO A 39 76.34 -84.49 -8.68
C PRO A 39 77.38 -84.88 -9.73
N ARG A 40 78.52 -84.16 -9.68
CA ARG A 40 79.72 -84.42 -10.47
C ARG A 40 80.13 -85.89 -10.33
N LYS A 41 79.87 -86.70 -11.36
CA LYS A 41 80.51 -87.99 -11.50
C LYS A 41 81.88 -87.77 -12.13
N SER A 42 82.88 -87.83 -11.25
CA SER A 42 84.27 -88.13 -11.54
C SER A 42 84.36 -89.42 -12.38
N CYS A 43 84.77 -89.30 -13.63
CA CYS A 43 85.43 -90.38 -14.36
C CYS A 43 86.92 -90.08 -14.36
N ASP A 44 87.51 -90.15 -13.17
CA ASP A 44 88.91 -90.51 -12.96
C ASP A 44 88.88 -91.97 -12.49
N GLN A 45 89.11 -92.91 -13.41
CA GLN A 45 89.66 -94.27 -13.19
C GLN A 45 89.45 -95.12 -14.45
N ASP A 46 90.30 -94.88 -15.45
CA ASP A 46 90.99 -95.94 -16.18
C ASP A 46 92.45 -95.46 -16.28
N MET A 47 93.19 -95.72 -15.20
CA MET A 47 94.65 -95.57 -15.14
C MET A 47 95.19 -96.94 -14.79
N ASP A 48 95.38 -97.77 -15.81
CA ASP A 48 96.39 -98.83 -15.86
C ASP A 48 96.69 -99.19 -17.33
N ALA A 49 96.97 -98.15 -18.12
CA ALA A 49 97.72 -98.25 -19.37
C ALA A 49 98.43 -96.91 -19.65
N CYS A 50 99.14 -96.37 -18.66
CA CYS A 50 100.21 -95.41 -18.92
C CYS A 50 101.42 -95.81 -18.07
N PRO A 51 102.51 -96.31 -18.69
CA PRO A 51 103.74 -96.52 -17.98
C PRO A 51 104.21 -95.14 -17.50
N MET A 52 104.53 -95.08 -16.21
CA MET A 52 105.34 -94.07 -15.53
C MET A 52 105.28 -92.65 -16.10
N ILE A 53 104.86 -91.73 -15.23
CA ILE A 53 105.40 -90.38 -15.07
C ILE A 53 106.86 -90.35 -15.53
N ARG A 54 107.06 -90.09 -16.82
CA ARG A 54 108.27 -89.50 -17.36
C ARG A 54 107.94 -88.03 -17.36
N GLN A 55 108.64 -87.32 -16.48
CA GLN A 55 108.77 -85.88 -16.39
C GLN A 55 108.17 -85.20 -17.64
N ALA A 56 107.06 -84.48 -17.48
CA ALA A 56 106.66 -83.51 -18.48
C ALA A 56 107.89 -82.62 -18.69
N SER A 57 108.51 -82.72 -19.85
CA SER A 57 109.70 -81.97 -20.17
C SER A 57 109.39 -80.49 -19.97
N VAL A 58 110.43 -79.69 -19.76
CA VAL A 58 110.38 -78.22 -19.64
C VAL A 58 109.57 -77.56 -20.81
N SER A 59 109.27 -78.32 -21.85
CA SER A 59 108.37 -78.01 -22.97
C SER A 59 106.87 -77.90 -22.65
N ASP A 60 106.30 -78.57 -21.62
CA ASP A 60 104.83 -78.75 -21.57
C ASP A 60 104.10 -77.85 -20.55
N ARG A 61 104.81 -77.39 -19.51
CA ARG A 61 104.33 -76.37 -18.56
C ARG A 61 104.04 -75.00 -19.19
N PRO A 62 104.85 -74.48 -20.14
CA PRO A 62 104.51 -73.26 -20.86
C PRO A 62 103.26 -73.47 -21.72
N LEU A 63 103.12 -74.62 -22.38
CA LEU A 63 101.96 -74.95 -23.21
C LEU A 63 100.64 -74.88 -22.42
N TYR A 64 100.56 -75.48 -21.23
CA TYR A 64 99.32 -75.45 -20.43
C TYR A 64 98.94 -74.05 -19.92
N ARG A 65 99.93 -73.23 -19.51
CA ARG A 65 99.69 -71.83 -19.12
C ARG A 65 99.26 -70.99 -20.31
N GLN A 66 99.86 -71.24 -21.46
CA GLN A 66 99.53 -70.56 -22.72
C GLN A 66 98.12 -70.93 -23.17
N VAL A 67 97.73 -72.20 -23.09
CA VAL A 67 96.37 -72.65 -23.42
C VAL A 67 95.34 -72.09 -22.43
N LYS A 68 95.60 -72.08 -21.11
CA LYS A 68 94.69 -71.49 -20.13
C LYS A 68 94.52 -69.97 -20.34
N ALA A 69 95.62 -69.25 -20.55
CA ALA A 69 95.59 -67.83 -20.86
C ALA A 69 94.83 -67.56 -22.17
N GLN A 70 95.08 -68.37 -23.22
CA GLN A 70 94.35 -68.28 -24.49
C GLN A 70 92.85 -68.56 -24.32
N VAL A 71 92.45 -69.48 -23.45
CA VAL A 71 91.03 -69.77 -23.18
C VAL A 71 90.37 -68.65 -22.37
N GLU A 72 91.04 -68.12 -21.33
CA GLU A 72 90.53 -66.99 -20.55
C GLU A 72 90.46 -65.70 -21.38
N GLU A 73 91.45 -65.46 -22.23
CA GLU A 73 91.48 -64.36 -23.19
C GLU A 73 90.38 -64.53 -24.25
N ALA A 74 90.23 -65.72 -24.83
CA ALA A 74 89.13 -66.02 -25.76
C ALA A 74 87.74 -65.90 -25.11
N ALA A 75 87.60 -66.26 -23.83
CA ALA A 75 86.35 -66.11 -23.09
C ALA A 75 86.06 -64.63 -22.77
N ALA A 76 87.07 -63.85 -22.37
CA ALA A 76 86.95 -62.42 -22.12
C ALA A 76 86.66 -61.64 -23.42
N GLU A 77 87.29 -62.02 -24.53
CA GLU A 77 87.00 -61.47 -25.87
C GLU A 77 85.58 -61.79 -26.32
N ARG A 78 85.12 -63.04 -26.16
CA ARG A 78 83.71 -63.40 -26.43
C ARG A 78 82.75 -62.64 -25.53
N HIS A 79 83.06 -62.46 -24.25
CA HIS A 79 82.19 -61.72 -23.34
C HIS A 79 82.12 -60.22 -23.66
N LYS A 80 83.25 -59.61 -24.06
CA LYS A 80 83.27 -58.23 -24.58
C LYS A 80 82.48 -58.11 -25.88
N SER A 81 82.57 -59.09 -26.79
CA SER A 81 81.78 -59.08 -28.02
C SER A 81 80.28 -59.21 -27.73
N ILE A 82 79.88 -60.10 -26.81
CA ILE A 82 78.47 -60.26 -26.39
C ILE A 82 77.94 -58.98 -25.72
N LEU A 83 78.71 -58.37 -24.82
CA LEU A 83 78.31 -57.12 -24.15
C LEU A 83 78.21 -55.94 -25.11
N SER A 84 79.13 -55.83 -26.07
CA SER A 84 79.06 -54.80 -27.11
C SER A 84 77.85 -55.00 -28.02
N GLN A 85 77.56 -56.25 -28.44
CA GLN A 85 76.35 -56.58 -29.20
C GLN A 85 75.06 -56.34 -28.40
N GLN A 86 75.04 -56.63 -27.09
CA GLN A 86 73.88 -56.34 -26.24
C GLN A 86 73.68 -54.84 -26.03
N ARG A 87 74.76 -54.06 -25.86
CA ARG A 87 74.66 -52.58 -25.80
C ARG A 87 74.12 -52.01 -27.10
N GLN A 88 74.66 -52.44 -28.24
CA GLN A 88 74.16 -52.02 -29.55
C GLN A 88 72.69 -52.38 -29.76
N ARG A 89 72.26 -53.58 -29.35
CA ARG A 89 70.84 -53.98 -29.41
C ARG A 89 69.96 -53.14 -28.50
N ARG A 90 70.42 -52.81 -27.28
CA ARG A 90 69.67 -51.94 -26.36
C ARG A 90 69.58 -50.52 -26.90
N GLU A 91 70.67 -49.96 -27.40
CA GLU A 91 70.68 -48.64 -28.04
C GLU A 91 69.77 -48.59 -29.27
N GLN A 92 69.70 -49.67 -30.06
CA GLN A 92 68.75 -49.80 -31.17
C GLN A 92 67.30 -49.86 -30.68
N ILE A 93 67.00 -50.66 -29.65
CA ILE A 93 65.65 -50.76 -29.07
C ILE A 93 65.22 -49.42 -28.46
N ASP A 94 66.09 -48.75 -27.71
CA ASP A 94 65.81 -47.44 -27.10
C ASP A 94 65.62 -46.37 -28.19
N HIS A 95 66.39 -46.43 -29.29
CA HIS A 95 66.20 -45.57 -30.45
C HIS A 95 64.85 -45.83 -31.13
N ASP A 96 64.44 -47.09 -31.31
CA ASP A 96 63.16 -47.46 -31.91
C ASP A 96 61.98 -47.05 -31.01
N ILE A 97 62.09 -47.19 -29.69
CA ILE A 97 61.07 -46.76 -28.72
C ILE A 97 60.93 -45.23 -28.72
N THR A 98 62.04 -44.51 -28.65
CA THR A 98 62.02 -43.03 -28.67
C THR A 98 61.47 -42.49 -29.98
N LYS A 99 61.81 -43.12 -31.11
CA LYS A 99 61.22 -42.83 -32.41
C LYS A 99 59.71 -43.12 -32.44
N GLY A 100 59.28 -44.27 -31.92
CA GLY A 100 57.85 -44.63 -31.82
C GLY A 100 57.05 -43.64 -30.97
N LEU A 101 57.58 -43.24 -29.81
CA LEU A 101 56.97 -42.23 -28.95
C LEU A 101 56.89 -40.86 -29.64
N ALA A 102 57.95 -40.45 -30.35
CA ALA A 102 57.94 -39.20 -31.11
C ALA A 102 56.88 -39.22 -32.23
N ASP A 103 56.74 -40.34 -32.94
CA ASP A 103 55.73 -40.51 -33.99
C ASP A 103 54.30 -40.48 -33.41
N GLU A 104 54.05 -41.08 -32.25
CA GLU A 104 52.74 -41.03 -31.57
C GLU A 104 52.40 -39.63 -31.06
N LEU A 105 53.37 -38.95 -30.42
CA LEU A 105 53.19 -37.58 -29.93
C LEU A 105 52.93 -36.63 -31.11
N HIS A 106 53.62 -36.83 -32.23
CA HIS A 106 53.35 -36.10 -33.46
C HIS A 106 51.94 -36.38 -34.00
N ARG A 107 51.49 -37.64 -34.03
CA ARG A 107 50.11 -37.98 -34.43
C ARG A 107 49.06 -37.31 -33.54
N GLN A 108 49.26 -37.28 -32.22
CA GLN A 108 48.36 -36.61 -31.28
C GLN A 108 48.33 -35.09 -31.50
N GLN A 109 49.49 -34.46 -31.71
CA GLN A 109 49.56 -33.04 -32.03
C GLN A 109 48.85 -32.71 -33.35
N VAL A 110 49.04 -33.55 -34.37
CA VAL A 110 48.35 -33.39 -35.66
C VAL A 110 46.84 -33.54 -35.47
N ALA A 111 46.38 -34.55 -34.73
CA ALA A 111 44.96 -34.74 -34.42
C ALA A 111 44.37 -33.54 -33.66
N ALA A 112 45.03 -33.07 -32.61
CA ALA A 112 44.61 -31.89 -31.84
C ALA A 112 44.57 -30.62 -32.70
N SER A 113 45.58 -30.43 -33.57
CA SER A 113 45.60 -29.31 -34.51
C SER A 113 44.46 -29.38 -35.52
N ARG A 114 44.11 -30.59 -36.00
CA ARG A 114 43.00 -30.82 -36.90
C ARG A 114 41.66 -30.52 -36.22
N CYS A 115 41.48 -30.93 -34.96
CA CYS A 115 40.30 -30.56 -34.18
C CYS A 115 40.18 -29.04 -34.03
N LEU A 116 41.25 -28.35 -33.64
CA LEU A 116 41.24 -26.88 -33.54
C LEU A 116 40.94 -26.20 -34.88
N GLN A 117 41.45 -26.73 -35.98
CA GLN A 117 41.12 -26.24 -37.32
C GLN A 117 39.65 -26.47 -37.67
N ILE A 118 39.06 -27.61 -37.29
CA ILE A 118 37.63 -27.88 -37.49
C ILE A 118 36.78 -26.88 -36.69
N HIS A 119 37.09 -26.66 -35.41
CA HIS A 119 36.42 -25.65 -34.57
C HIS A 119 36.49 -24.25 -35.18
N ARG A 120 37.64 -23.86 -35.76
CA ARG A 120 37.83 -22.52 -36.36
C ARG A 120 37.23 -22.36 -37.75
N ASN A 121 37.33 -23.39 -38.59
CA ASN A 121 37.01 -23.27 -40.01
C ASN A 121 35.57 -23.67 -40.32
N VAL A 122 35.01 -24.64 -39.58
CA VAL A 122 33.63 -25.10 -39.81
C VAL A 122 32.65 -24.08 -39.20
N PRO A 123 31.71 -23.53 -39.99
CA PRO A 123 30.74 -22.55 -39.48
C PRO A 123 29.74 -23.15 -38.49
N GLU A 124 29.37 -24.42 -38.65
CA GLU A 124 28.45 -25.13 -37.76
C GLU A 124 29.00 -25.23 -36.32
N MET A 125 30.28 -25.55 -36.16
CA MET A 125 30.94 -25.59 -34.84
C MET A 125 30.98 -24.22 -34.18
N ARG A 126 31.28 -23.16 -34.94
CA ARG A 126 31.27 -21.78 -34.42
C ARG A 126 29.88 -21.33 -33.99
N ASN A 127 28.86 -21.67 -34.76
CA ASN A 127 27.48 -21.35 -34.40
C ASN A 127 27.06 -22.08 -33.12
N LEU A 128 27.45 -23.35 -32.99
CA LEU A 128 27.13 -24.17 -31.82
C LEU A 128 27.86 -23.68 -30.56
N GLU A 129 29.12 -23.26 -30.67
CA GLU A 129 29.86 -22.59 -29.57
C GLU A 129 29.14 -21.32 -29.10
N VAL A 130 28.74 -20.45 -30.04
CA VAL A 130 27.99 -19.23 -29.73
C VAL A 130 26.64 -19.55 -29.08
N GLU A 131 25.94 -20.60 -29.51
CA GLU A 131 24.70 -21.04 -28.88
C GLU A 131 24.91 -21.58 -27.46
N VAL A 132 25.98 -22.32 -27.21
CA VAL A 132 26.35 -22.78 -25.87
C VAL A 132 26.67 -21.60 -24.96
N GLU A 133 27.45 -20.62 -25.42
CA GLU A 133 27.76 -19.40 -24.65
C GLU A 133 26.48 -18.59 -24.35
N ARG A 134 25.58 -18.48 -25.33
CA ARG A 134 24.27 -17.85 -25.13
C ARG A 134 23.43 -18.60 -24.10
N ALA A 135 23.40 -19.93 -24.15
CA ALA A 135 22.67 -20.75 -23.19
C ALA A 135 23.24 -20.62 -21.77
N GLN A 136 24.57 -20.61 -21.63
CA GLN A 136 25.25 -20.38 -20.34
C GLN A 136 24.92 -18.99 -19.78
N THR A 137 24.97 -17.95 -20.62
CA THR A 137 24.62 -16.59 -20.21
C THR A 137 23.14 -16.47 -19.82
N ALA A 138 22.24 -17.12 -20.57
CA ALA A 138 20.81 -17.18 -20.26
C ALA A 138 20.54 -17.90 -18.92
N LEU A 139 21.30 -18.95 -18.60
CA LEU A 139 21.21 -19.63 -17.31
C LEU A 139 21.64 -18.72 -16.16
N ILE A 140 22.82 -18.08 -16.27
CA ILE A 140 23.34 -17.17 -15.24
C ILE A 140 22.38 -16.01 -14.99
N THR A 141 21.84 -15.41 -16.05
CA THR A 141 20.86 -14.31 -15.92
C THR A 141 19.57 -14.77 -15.27
N LYS A 142 19.07 -15.97 -15.60
CA LYS A 142 17.91 -16.56 -14.94
C LYS A 142 18.14 -16.79 -13.45
N GLU A 143 19.31 -17.31 -13.07
CA GLU A 143 19.67 -17.50 -11.66
C GLU A 143 19.77 -16.17 -10.91
N MET A 144 20.33 -15.13 -11.54
CA MET A 144 20.34 -13.78 -10.97
C MET A 144 18.93 -13.23 -10.74
N ILE A 145 18.02 -13.38 -11.71
CA ILE A 145 16.62 -12.93 -11.58
C ILE A 145 15.95 -13.64 -10.40
N LEU A 146 16.09 -14.97 -10.30
CA LEU A 146 15.51 -15.73 -9.19
C LEU A 146 16.07 -15.31 -7.82
N ASN A 147 17.35 -14.95 -7.75
CA ASN A 147 17.95 -14.46 -6.51
C ASN A 147 17.43 -13.07 -6.12
N VAL A 148 17.25 -12.17 -7.09
CA VAL A 148 16.63 -10.85 -6.85
C VAL A 148 15.18 -11.02 -6.40
N GLU A 149 14.41 -11.92 -7.02
CA GLU A 149 13.04 -12.22 -6.59
C GLU A 149 12.99 -12.75 -5.14
N ARG A 150 13.92 -13.63 -4.76
CA ARG A 150 14.03 -14.11 -3.38
C ARG A 150 14.36 -12.97 -2.39
N GLN A 151 15.36 -12.15 -2.71
CA GLN A 151 15.75 -11.02 -1.86
C GLN A 151 14.60 -10.02 -1.70
N THR A 152 13.93 -9.64 -2.78
CA THR A 152 12.78 -8.72 -2.72
C THR A 152 11.61 -9.31 -1.93
N ALA A 153 11.41 -10.63 -1.95
CA ALA A 153 10.40 -11.30 -1.13
C ALA A 153 10.78 -11.27 0.36
N GLU A 154 12.05 -11.51 0.70
CA GLU A 154 12.58 -11.42 2.07
C GLU A 154 12.49 -9.99 2.62
N ASP A 155 12.86 -8.99 1.83
CA ASP A 155 12.80 -7.58 2.23
C ASP A 155 11.35 -7.16 2.49
N LYS A 156 10.40 -7.53 1.63
CA LYS A 156 8.96 -7.30 1.86
C LYS A 156 8.45 -8.00 3.13
N GLN A 157 8.98 -9.17 3.48
CA GLN A 157 8.62 -9.85 4.72
C GLN A 157 9.18 -9.11 5.94
N ARG A 158 10.42 -8.60 5.85
CA ARG A 158 11.04 -7.78 6.90
C ARG A 158 10.28 -6.47 7.11
N GLU A 159 9.95 -5.75 6.04
CA GLU A 159 9.15 -4.52 6.11
C GLU A 159 7.78 -4.76 6.77
N ARG A 160 7.11 -5.88 6.45
CA ARG A 160 5.85 -6.26 7.11
C ARG A 160 6.04 -6.53 8.60
N ALA A 161 7.12 -7.21 8.99
CA ALA A 161 7.42 -7.48 10.39
C ALA A 161 7.73 -6.19 11.17
N GLU A 162 8.51 -5.28 10.57
CA GLU A 162 8.81 -3.96 11.13
C GLU A 162 7.54 -3.10 11.26
N ALA A 163 6.67 -3.09 10.26
CA ALA A 163 5.39 -2.37 10.32
C ALA A 163 4.47 -2.91 11.43
N LEU A 164 4.40 -4.24 11.60
CA LEU A 164 3.66 -4.85 12.71
C LEU A 164 4.27 -4.53 14.07
N ALA A 165 5.60 -4.48 14.18
CA ALA A 165 6.29 -4.08 15.41
C ALA A 165 6.01 -2.61 15.75
N ALA A 166 6.05 -1.72 14.75
CA ALA A 166 5.72 -0.31 14.92
C ALA A 166 4.26 -0.11 15.36
N GLN A 167 3.31 -0.87 14.78
CA GLN A 167 1.91 -0.85 15.21
C GLN A 167 1.76 -1.25 16.69
N ARG A 168 2.42 -2.33 17.11
CA ARG A 168 2.41 -2.77 18.52
C ARG A 168 3.00 -1.72 19.46
N ALA A 169 4.07 -1.03 19.05
CA ALA A 169 4.66 0.05 19.84
C ALA A 169 3.67 1.21 20.03
N VAL A 170 3.00 1.64 18.96
CA VAL A 170 1.97 2.70 19.04
C VAL A 170 0.78 2.27 19.91
N GLU A 171 0.36 1.01 19.84
CA GLU A 171 -0.70 0.48 20.72
C GLU A 171 -0.28 0.52 22.19
N GLN A 172 0.96 0.16 22.50
CA GLN A 172 1.51 0.25 23.86
C GLN A 172 1.53 1.69 24.37
N GLU A 173 2.05 2.64 23.58
CA GLU A 173 2.07 4.06 23.94
C GLU A 173 0.65 4.60 24.21
N ARG A 174 -0.33 4.22 23.39
CA ARG A 174 -1.74 4.60 23.60
C ARG A 174 -2.32 4.04 24.91
N LEU A 175 -2.00 2.79 25.24
CA LEU A 175 -2.43 2.17 26.49
C LEU A 175 -1.79 2.86 27.70
N GLU A 176 -0.50 3.21 27.61
CA GLU A 176 0.20 3.95 28.66
C GLU A 176 -0.38 5.36 28.84
N GLU A 177 -0.65 6.09 27.76
CA GLU A 177 -1.31 7.40 27.83
C GLU A 177 -2.70 7.31 28.49
N LEU A 178 -3.49 6.29 28.14
CA LEU A 178 -4.80 6.06 28.76
C LEU A 178 -4.67 5.78 30.26
N GLN A 179 -3.71 4.96 30.66
CA GLN A 179 -3.44 4.68 32.07
C GLN A 179 -3.03 5.96 32.81
N GLN A 180 -2.13 6.77 32.24
CA GLN A 180 -1.72 8.05 32.83
C GLN A 180 -2.89 9.02 32.97
N ARG A 181 -3.77 9.13 31.96
CA ARG A 181 -4.99 9.97 32.04
C ARG A 181 -5.92 9.49 33.14
N LEU A 182 -6.12 8.18 33.28
CA LEU A 182 -6.94 7.61 34.35
C LEU A 182 -6.33 7.88 35.73
N GLN A 183 -5.01 7.73 35.88
CA GLN A 183 -4.31 8.05 37.13
C GLN A 183 -4.42 9.53 37.48
N LYS A 184 -4.20 10.45 36.52
CA LYS A 184 -4.38 11.89 36.71
C LYS A 184 -5.81 12.24 37.12
N ARG A 185 -6.82 11.64 36.48
CA ARG A 185 -8.23 11.83 36.83
C ARG A 185 -8.54 11.34 38.25
N ARG A 186 -8.01 10.17 38.64
CA ARG A 186 -8.17 9.63 40.01
C ARG A 186 -7.49 10.53 41.04
N ALA A 187 -6.26 10.98 40.77
CA ALA A 187 -5.52 11.88 41.64
C ALA A 187 -6.27 13.22 41.84
N TYR A 188 -6.78 13.81 40.75
CA TYR A 188 -7.59 15.02 40.81
C TYR A 188 -8.88 14.80 41.61
N GLY A 189 -9.59 13.68 41.38
CA GLY A 189 -10.78 13.33 42.15
C GLY A 189 -10.51 13.19 43.65
N ASN A 190 -9.41 12.53 44.03
CA ASN A 190 -8.99 12.40 45.43
C ASN A 190 -8.65 13.76 46.05
N ALA A 191 -7.92 14.62 45.33
CA ALA A 191 -7.59 15.96 45.79
C ALA A 191 -8.84 16.82 46.02
N LEU A 192 -9.81 16.76 45.09
CA LEU A 192 -11.09 17.45 45.23
C LEU A 192 -11.88 16.95 46.45
N MET A 193 -11.93 15.64 46.66
CA MET A 193 -12.59 15.06 47.83
C MET A 193 -11.92 15.47 49.15
N SER A 194 -10.58 15.58 49.17
CA SER A 194 -9.83 16.12 50.31
C SER A 194 -10.17 17.59 50.58
N GLN A 195 -10.24 18.43 49.54
CA GLN A 195 -10.64 19.83 49.70
C GLN A 195 -12.08 19.96 50.21
N ILE A 196 -12.99 19.11 49.74
CA ILE A 196 -14.38 19.08 50.24
C ILE A 196 -14.41 18.63 51.71
N SER A 197 -13.63 17.62 52.10
CA SER A 197 -13.61 17.16 53.50
C SER A 197 -12.98 18.21 54.43
N GLU A 198 -11.88 18.84 54.01
CA GLU A 198 -11.22 19.94 54.71
C GLU A 198 -12.17 21.13 54.88
N SER A 199 -12.84 21.57 53.81
CA SER A 199 -13.79 22.69 53.88
C SER A 199 -15.00 22.38 54.77
N ARG A 200 -15.51 21.13 54.74
CA ARG A 200 -16.54 20.67 55.70
C ARG A 200 -16.02 20.69 57.14
N SER A 201 -14.79 20.25 57.39
CA SER A 201 -14.19 20.25 58.71
C SER A 201 -14.01 21.67 59.25
N ASN A 202 -13.62 22.62 58.39
CA ASN A 202 -13.47 24.03 58.75
C ASN A 202 -14.82 24.67 59.08
N ARG A 203 -15.85 24.46 58.24
CA ARG A 203 -17.22 24.94 58.55
C ARG A 203 -17.74 24.41 59.89
N LEU A 204 -17.46 23.15 60.21
CA LEU A 204 -17.84 22.56 61.51
C LEU A 204 -17.07 23.21 62.67
N ARG A 205 -15.80 23.56 62.49
CA ARG A 205 -15.02 24.31 63.49
C ARG A 205 -15.54 25.74 63.66
N ASP A 206 -15.83 26.43 62.57
CA ASP A 206 -16.39 27.79 62.57
C ASP A 206 -17.77 27.81 63.24
N GLN A 207 -18.61 26.80 62.97
CA GLN A 207 -19.89 26.67 63.65
C GLN A 207 -19.74 26.42 65.15
N ARG A 208 -18.75 25.61 65.57
CA ARG A 208 -18.49 25.37 67.00
C ARG A 208 -18.01 26.63 67.70
N THR A 209 -17.08 27.36 67.11
CA THR A 209 -16.55 28.61 67.67
C THR A 209 -17.64 29.68 67.76
N ALA A 210 -18.42 29.90 66.69
CA ALA A 210 -19.55 30.83 66.71
C ALA A 210 -20.62 30.45 67.77
N ASN A 211 -20.90 29.15 67.95
CA ASN A 211 -21.81 28.69 69.00
C ASN A 211 -21.26 28.93 70.41
N GLU A 212 -19.95 28.74 70.61
CA GLU A 212 -19.29 28.99 71.89
C GLU A 212 -19.27 30.50 72.22
N GLU A 213 -18.98 31.35 71.23
CA GLU A 213 -19.05 32.80 71.34
C GLU A 213 -20.48 33.27 71.65
N GLY A 214 -21.47 32.81 70.88
CA GLY A 214 -22.88 33.15 71.13
C GLY A 214 -23.36 32.72 72.53
N ARG A 215 -22.91 31.55 73.03
CA ARG A 215 -23.20 31.12 74.41
C ARG A 215 -22.55 32.03 75.46
N ARG A 216 -21.34 32.55 75.20
CA ARG A 216 -20.66 33.50 76.10
C ARG A 216 -21.36 34.86 76.10
N GLU A 217 -21.72 35.36 74.93
CA GLU A 217 -22.46 36.63 74.78
C GLU A 217 -23.82 36.57 75.48
N LEU A 218 -24.57 35.46 75.32
CA LEU A 218 -25.84 35.27 76.01
C LEU A 218 -25.68 35.33 77.54
N ARG A 219 -24.67 34.64 78.10
CA ARG A 219 -24.40 34.70 79.54
C ARG A 219 -24.08 36.13 80.01
N GLN A 220 -23.25 36.86 79.26
CA GLN A 220 -22.93 38.24 79.58
C GLN A 220 -24.16 39.15 79.53
N CYS A 221 -25.04 38.96 78.54
CA CYS A 221 -26.30 39.69 78.45
C CYS A 221 -27.25 39.34 79.59
N GLU A 222 -27.40 38.06 79.95
CA GLU A 222 -28.21 37.61 81.08
C GLU A 222 -27.71 38.22 82.41
N GLU A 223 -26.40 38.24 82.62
CA GLU A 223 -25.78 38.87 83.80
C GLU A 223 -26.05 40.38 83.85
N LYS A 224 -25.90 41.10 82.73
CA LYS A 224 -26.22 42.54 82.63
C LYS A 224 -27.70 42.82 82.93
N VAL A 225 -28.61 42.06 82.32
CA VAL A 225 -30.06 42.22 82.57
C VAL A 225 -30.41 41.92 84.03
N ALA A 226 -29.76 40.93 84.65
CA ALA A 226 -29.95 40.64 86.07
C ALA A 226 -29.45 41.78 86.97
N GLN A 227 -28.30 42.38 86.64
CA GLN A 227 -27.77 43.55 87.33
C GLN A 227 -28.72 44.76 87.20
N GLU A 228 -29.15 45.09 85.98
CA GLU A 228 -30.11 46.18 85.72
C GLU A 228 -31.43 45.97 86.48
N ARG A 229 -31.97 44.75 86.50
CA ARG A 229 -33.18 44.42 87.28
C ARG A 229 -33.00 44.64 88.78
N ASN A 230 -31.82 44.30 89.31
CA ASN A 230 -31.51 44.52 90.71
C ASN A 230 -31.40 46.01 91.03
N GLU A 231 -30.73 46.79 90.18
CA GLU A 231 -30.63 48.24 90.31
C GLU A 231 -32.01 48.91 90.24
N ASP A 232 -32.86 48.51 89.30
CA ASP A 232 -34.25 48.96 89.18
C ASP A 232 -35.07 48.63 90.43
N ALA A 233 -34.90 47.44 91.00
CA ALA A 233 -35.57 47.03 92.23
C ALA A 233 -35.15 47.92 93.41
N VAL A 234 -33.86 48.23 93.54
CA VAL A 234 -33.33 49.15 94.55
C VAL A 234 -33.88 50.56 94.34
N ASN A 235 -33.91 51.06 93.11
CA ASN A 235 -34.43 52.38 92.77
C ASN A 235 -35.93 52.49 93.09
N LYS A 236 -36.73 51.49 92.71
CA LYS A 236 -38.17 51.42 93.06
C LYS A 236 -38.39 51.33 94.56
N ALA A 237 -37.54 50.60 95.30
CA ALA A 237 -37.62 50.55 96.76
C ALA A 237 -37.36 51.93 97.38
N ARG A 238 -36.35 52.66 96.91
CA ARG A 238 -36.09 54.05 97.34
C ARG A 238 -37.26 54.98 97.00
N GLN A 239 -37.81 54.89 95.78
CA GLN A 239 -39.00 55.66 95.39
C GLN A 239 -40.22 55.36 96.27
N ARG A 240 -40.45 54.08 96.60
CA ARG A 240 -41.53 53.69 97.52
C ARG A 240 -41.33 54.28 98.92
N GLN A 241 -40.11 54.31 99.43
CA GLN A 241 -39.82 54.97 100.70
C GLN A 241 -40.17 56.46 100.65
N MET A 242 -39.73 57.17 99.62
CA MET A 242 -40.08 58.59 99.42
C MET A 242 -41.59 58.81 99.28
N LEU A 243 -42.30 57.96 98.52
CA LEU A 243 -43.75 58.05 98.36
C LEU A 243 -44.51 57.75 99.65
N LEU A 244 -44.05 56.80 100.46
CA LEU A 244 -44.64 56.51 101.78
C LEU A 244 -44.46 57.70 102.74
N GLU A 245 -43.30 58.36 102.71
CA GLU A 245 -43.07 59.60 103.46
C GLU A 245 -44.02 60.71 103.00
N ALA A 246 -44.18 60.91 101.69
CA ALA A 246 -45.12 61.88 101.12
C ALA A 246 -46.60 61.52 101.40
N GLN A 247 -46.96 60.24 101.37
CA GLN A 247 -48.32 59.78 101.69
C GLN A 247 -48.65 60.02 103.18
N ARG A 248 -47.71 59.80 104.09
CA ARG A 248 -47.90 60.14 105.51
C ARG A 248 -48.18 61.63 105.70
N GLN A 249 -47.52 62.49 104.91
CA GLN A 249 -47.76 63.93 104.90
C GLN A 249 -49.15 64.28 104.32
N SER A 250 -49.57 63.62 103.23
CA SER A 250 -50.88 63.89 102.59
C SER A 250 -52.08 63.31 103.35
N GLU A 251 -51.96 62.15 103.99
CA GLU A 251 -53.02 61.58 104.83
C GLU A 251 -53.30 62.46 106.05
N ALA A 252 -52.27 63.07 106.62
CA ALA A 252 -52.44 64.08 107.66
C ALA A 252 -53.27 65.28 107.15
N MET A 253 -53.04 65.73 105.91
CA MET A 253 -53.82 66.79 105.26
C MET A 253 -55.26 66.35 104.92
N LEU A 254 -55.45 65.14 104.38
CA LEU A 254 -56.77 64.65 103.96
C LEU A 254 -57.71 64.36 105.13
N ARG A 255 -57.19 63.90 106.29
CA ARG A 255 -58.00 63.77 107.52
C ARG A 255 -58.62 65.12 107.92
N ALA A 256 -57.86 66.21 107.80
CA ALA A 256 -58.37 67.55 108.04
C ALA A 256 -59.47 67.97 107.03
N THR A 257 -59.41 67.52 105.77
CA THR A 257 -60.42 67.87 104.75
C THR A 257 -61.68 66.98 104.75
N ARG A 258 -61.59 65.72 105.20
CA ARG A 258 -62.75 64.80 105.25
C ARG A 258 -63.69 65.12 106.40
N GLU A 259 -63.18 65.71 107.49
CA GLU A 259 -64.01 66.32 108.53
C GLU A 259 -64.88 67.47 107.96
N ALA A 260 -64.43 68.16 106.91
CA ALA A 260 -65.15 69.28 106.29
C ALA A 260 -66.22 68.86 105.25
N ASN A 261 -66.02 67.76 104.52
CA ASN A 261 -66.87 67.37 103.38
C ASN A 261 -67.94 66.30 103.68
N ALA A 262 -68.03 65.80 104.92
CA ALA A 262 -69.05 64.85 105.34
C ALA A 262 -70.50 65.43 105.39
N THR A 263 -70.67 66.74 105.12
CA THR A 263 -71.96 67.44 105.17
C THR A 263 -72.68 67.57 103.82
N TRP A 264 -72.03 67.25 102.68
CA TRP A 264 -72.50 67.73 101.36
C TRP A 264 -73.10 66.69 100.40
N GLN A 265 -72.92 65.38 100.59
CA GLN A 265 -73.28 64.37 99.59
C GLN A 265 -74.47 63.45 99.95
N ASN A 266 -75.55 64.01 100.52
CA ASN A 266 -76.79 63.28 100.80
C ASN A 266 -77.98 63.68 99.88
N ARG A 267 -77.75 64.13 98.63
CA ARG A 267 -78.85 64.52 97.71
C ARG A 267 -78.66 64.04 96.26
N GLN A 268 -78.97 62.76 96.07
CA GLN A 268 -79.68 62.14 94.94
C GLN A 268 -79.09 62.11 93.51
N GLY A 269 -79.27 60.96 92.86
CA GLY A 269 -79.33 60.77 91.41
C GLY A 269 -80.41 59.74 91.05
N LYS A 270 -80.88 59.71 89.79
CA LYS A 270 -80.90 58.53 88.88
C LYS A 270 -81.73 58.72 87.60
N GLU A 271 -81.22 58.03 86.58
CA GLU A 271 -81.62 57.85 85.19
C GLU A 271 -82.79 56.86 84.99
N ARG A 272 -83.50 56.94 83.84
CA ARG A 272 -84.07 55.80 83.06
C ARG A 272 -84.88 56.30 81.83
N GLY A 273 -84.39 56.04 80.61
CA GLY A 273 -85.08 56.42 79.35
C GLY A 273 -84.59 55.70 78.09
N ILE A 274 -84.14 54.44 78.20
CA ILE A 274 -83.41 53.73 77.13
C ILE A 274 -84.30 52.74 76.32
N LEU A 275 -85.58 52.56 76.67
CA LEU A 275 -86.34 51.41 76.12
C LEU A 275 -87.17 51.69 74.84
N ASP A 276 -87.40 52.93 74.42
CA ASP A 276 -88.37 53.23 73.34
C ASP A 276 -87.77 53.33 71.91
N SER A 277 -86.46 53.14 71.71
CA SER A 277 -85.78 53.43 70.43
C SER A 277 -85.49 52.22 69.52
N LEU A 278 -85.99 51.02 69.82
CA LEU A 278 -85.53 49.77 69.16
C LEU A 278 -86.32 49.32 67.91
N GLY A 279 -87.46 49.95 67.59
CA GLY A 279 -88.32 49.53 66.45
C GLY A 279 -87.80 49.87 65.04
N PRO A 280 -87.37 51.10 64.73
CA PRO A 280 -86.99 51.51 63.36
C PRO A 280 -85.63 50.99 62.86
N MET A 281 -84.81 50.44 63.74
CA MET A 281 -83.44 50.00 63.40
C MET A 281 -83.44 48.70 62.58
N THR A 282 -84.34 47.78 62.88
CA THR A 282 -84.30 46.39 62.38
C THR A 282 -84.59 46.29 60.88
N ASP A 283 -85.51 47.09 60.33
CA ASP A 283 -85.84 47.07 58.89
C ASP A 283 -84.75 47.68 57.99
N HIS A 284 -83.99 48.65 58.50
CA HIS A 284 -82.84 49.19 57.78
C HIS A 284 -81.72 48.14 57.63
N PHE A 285 -81.52 47.27 58.63
CA PHE A 285 -80.47 46.24 58.57
C PHE A 285 -80.73 45.19 57.48
N VAL A 286 -81.99 44.80 57.26
CA VAL A 286 -82.34 43.75 56.28
C VAL A 286 -82.15 44.25 54.84
N SER A 287 -82.56 45.48 54.54
CA SER A 287 -82.39 46.07 53.20
C SER A 287 -80.92 46.39 52.89
N ALA A 288 -80.16 46.88 53.87
CA ALA A 288 -78.72 47.11 53.75
C ALA A 288 -77.94 45.81 53.52
N ALA A 289 -78.32 44.72 54.20
CA ALA A 289 -77.68 43.42 54.01
C ALA A 289 -77.88 42.85 52.59
N ARG A 290 -79.06 43.05 51.98
CA ARG A 290 -79.33 42.61 50.60
C ARG A 290 -78.52 43.40 49.56
N LYS A 291 -78.40 44.73 49.70
CA LYS A 291 -77.54 45.55 48.83
C LYS A 291 -76.06 45.14 48.94
N ARG A 292 -75.55 44.95 50.16
CA ARG A 292 -74.17 44.48 50.40
C ARG A 292 -73.86 43.17 49.69
N LYS A 293 -74.80 42.22 49.63
CA LYS A 293 -74.59 40.95 48.90
C LYS A 293 -74.49 41.13 47.39
N LEU A 294 -75.30 42.01 46.79
CA LEU A 294 -75.22 42.32 45.36
C LEU A 294 -73.91 43.04 45.00
N ASP A 295 -73.48 43.98 45.84
CA ASP A 295 -72.21 44.69 45.64
C ASP A 295 -71.01 43.73 45.77
N GLN A 296 -71.07 42.78 46.70
CA GLN A 296 -70.08 41.71 46.83
C GLN A 296 -70.01 40.80 45.60
N MET A 297 -71.14 40.44 45.01
CA MET A 297 -71.15 39.62 43.78
C MET A 297 -70.54 40.36 42.59
N LYS A 298 -70.89 41.63 42.38
CA LYS A 298 -70.30 42.47 41.33
C LYS A 298 -68.80 42.69 41.55
N ALA A 299 -68.38 42.90 42.79
CA ALA A 299 -66.96 42.98 43.14
C ALA A 299 -66.23 41.68 42.78
N ARG A 300 -66.82 40.51 43.06
CA ARG A 300 -66.24 39.21 42.69
C ARG A 300 -66.10 39.04 41.18
N GLU A 301 -67.11 39.42 40.40
CA GLU A 301 -67.06 39.35 38.93
C GLU A 301 -65.98 40.25 38.35
N THR A 302 -65.88 41.50 38.82
CA THR A 302 -64.83 42.41 38.37
C THR A 302 -63.42 41.94 38.76
N THR A 303 -63.25 41.35 39.95
CA THR A 303 -61.97 40.72 40.33
C THR A 303 -61.66 39.49 39.50
N ALA A 304 -62.64 38.64 39.19
CA ALA A 304 -62.44 37.46 38.36
C ALA A 304 -62.02 37.84 36.94
N ALA A 305 -62.65 38.87 36.35
CA ALA A 305 -62.26 39.38 35.05
C ALA A 305 -60.82 39.92 35.04
N ARG A 306 -60.43 40.68 36.07
CA ARG A 306 -59.05 41.19 36.23
C ARG A 306 -58.02 40.05 36.33
N LEU A 307 -58.31 39.05 37.17
CA LEU A 307 -57.46 37.87 37.28
C LEU A 307 -57.35 37.11 35.96
N GLY A 308 -58.44 37.02 35.19
CA GLY A 308 -58.41 36.46 33.84
C GLY A 308 -57.45 37.20 32.89
N PHE A 309 -57.49 38.54 32.87
CA PHE A 309 -56.55 39.34 32.09
C PHE A 309 -55.10 39.18 32.55
N GLU A 310 -54.85 39.12 33.86
CA GLU A 310 -53.51 38.89 34.41
C GLU A 310 -52.97 37.51 34.03
N ILE A 311 -53.80 36.47 34.07
CA ILE A 311 -53.41 35.12 33.63
C ILE A 311 -53.06 35.11 32.14
N SER A 312 -53.88 35.72 31.27
CA SER A 312 -53.57 35.78 29.83
C SER A 312 -52.27 36.53 29.56
N ARG A 313 -51.97 37.59 30.33
CA ARG A 313 -50.70 38.31 30.21
C ARG A 313 -49.51 37.44 30.64
N ILE A 314 -49.64 36.71 31.76
CA ILE A 314 -48.60 35.77 32.22
C ILE A 314 -48.35 34.68 31.18
N GLN A 315 -49.39 34.16 30.53
CA GLN A 315 -49.25 33.17 29.46
C GLN A 315 -48.50 33.73 28.26
N GLN A 316 -48.85 34.92 27.79
CA GLN A 316 -48.12 35.58 26.69
C GLN A 316 -46.65 35.85 27.05
N ASP A 317 -46.36 36.27 28.28
CA ASP A 317 -44.99 36.48 28.76
C ASP A 317 -44.21 35.16 28.84
N GLN A 318 -44.87 34.05 29.21
CA GLN A 318 -44.27 32.71 29.20
C GLN A 318 -43.95 32.24 27.77
N GLU A 319 -44.90 32.37 26.83
CA GLU A 319 -44.70 32.02 25.43
C GLU A 319 -43.56 32.83 24.79
N ALA A 320 -43.47 34.13 25.07
CA ALA A 320 -42.39 34.98 24.57
C ALA A 320 -41.02 34.56 25.14
N ARG A 321 -40.96 34.15 26.41
CA ARG A 321 -39.72 33.62 27.02
C ARG A 321 -39.32 32.29 26.42
N ASP A 322 -40.26 31.38 26.20
CA ASP A 322 -39.99 30.09 25.58
C ASP A 322 -39.48 30.26 24.14
N GLN A 323 -40.07 31.17 23.38
CA GLN A 323 -39.58 31.54 22.05
C GLN A 323 -38.16 32.11 22.09
N LEU A 324 -37.85 32.98 23.05
CA LEU A 324 -36.49 33.50 23.24
C LEU A 324 -35.50 32.38 23.54
N ILE A 325 -35.85 31.45 24.43
CA ILE A 325 -35.01 30.30 24.78
C ILE A 325 -34.76 29.41 23.55
N ILE A 326 -35.80 29.14 22.76
CA ILE A 326 -35.68 28.37 21.51
C ILE A 326 -34.73 29.08 20.54
N ASN A 327 -34.90 30.38 20.34
CA ASN A 327 -34.04 31.16 19.42
C ASN A 327 -32.58 31.19 19.89
N LEU A 328 -32.34 31.35 21.20
CA LEU A 328 -31.00 31.26 21.78
C LEU A 328 -30.40 29.86 21.57
N GLY A 329 -31.19 28.80 21.77
CA GLY A 329 -30.76 27.42 21.52
C GLY A 329 -30.39 27.16 20.05
N ILE A 330 -31.16 27.70 19.11
CA ILE A 330 -30.86 27.62 17.67
C ILE A 330 -29.55 28.37 17.38
N GLY A 331 -29.38 29.60 17.88
CA GLY A 331 -28.16 30.38 17.68
C GLY A 331 -26.91 29.71 18.26
N GLU A 332 -27.00 29.10 19.44
CA GLU A 332 -25.89 28.33 20.03
C GLU A 332 -25.55 27.09 19.20
N PHE A 333 -26.56 26.39 18.67
CA PHE A 333 -26.35 25.22 17.82
C PHE A 333 -25.65 25.60 16.52
N GLU A 334 -26.13 26.64 15.83
CA GLU A 334 -25.52 27.15 14.60
C GLU A 334 -24.08 27.64 14.82
N ALA A 335 -23.82 28.33 15.93
CA ALA A 335 -22.48 28.77 16.29
C ALA A 335 -21.52 27.58 16.49
N ARG A 336 -21.97 26.50 17.17
CA ARG A 336 -21.18 25.28 17.34
C ARG A 336 -20.92 24.56 16.03
N GLU A 337 -21.90 24.48 15.14
CA GLU A 337 -21.69 23.90 13.81
C GLU A 337 -20.70 24.71 12.97
N TYR A 338 -20.78 26.04 13.06
CA TYR A 338 -19.84 26.94 12.39
C TYR A 338 -18.42 26.77 12.92
N GLU A 339 -18.24 26.71 14.25
CA GLU A 339 -16.93 26.43 14.89
C GLU A 339 -16.35 25.09 14.44
N LEU A 340 -17.16 24.02 14.45
CA LEU A 340 -16.76 22.70 13.98
C LEU A 340 -16.38 22.73 12.48
N GLY A 341 -17.12 23.48 11.67
CA GLY A 341 -16.81 23.74 10.26
C GLY A 341 -15.46 24.43 10.08
N MET A 342 -15.19 25.45 10.88
CA MET A 342 -13.93 26.20 10.88
C MET A 342 -12.75 25.37 11.38
N GLU A 343 -12.93 24.52 12.39
CA GLU A 343 -11.90 23.55 12.83
C GLU A 343 -11.58 22.54 11.73
N ARG A 344 -12.60 21.98 11.07
CA ARG A 344 -12.41 21.10 9.90
C ARG A 344 -11.66 21.81 8.78
N ALA A 345 -11.97 23.08 8.52
CA ALA A 345 -11.25 23.87 7.52
C ALA A 345 -9.80 24.15 7.93
N ARG A 346 -9.57 24.52 9.20
CA ARG A 346 -8.23 24.73 9.78
C ARG A 346 -7.38 23.47 9.72
N ASN A 347 -7.96 22.27 9.89
CA ASN A 347 -7.23 21.01 9.80
C ASN A 347 -6.95 20.57 8.35
N LYS A 348 -7.79 20.99 7.37
CA LYS A 348 -7.56 20.69 5.94
C LYS A 348 -6.44 21.54 5.33
N LEU A 349 -6.28 22.79 5.78
CA LEU A 349 -5.26 23.72 5.28
C LEU A 349 -3.80 23.23 5.43
N PRO A 350 -3.32 22.78 6.61
CA PRO A 350 -1.97 22.28 6.79
C PRO A 350 -1.76 21.02 5.96
N ARG A 351 -2.71 20.08 5.95
CA ARG A 351 -2.62 18.87 5.11
C ARG A 351 -2.51 19.19 3.62
N LYS A 352 -3.23 20.21 3.13
CA LYS A 352 -3.08 20.69 1.74
C LYS A 352 -1.71 21.32 1.48
N ARG A 353 -1.15 22.04 2.46
CA ARG A 353 0.20 22.62 2.37
C ARG A 353 1.25 21.52 2.37
N GLU A 354 1.16 20.56 3.28
CA GLU A 354 2.03 19.38 3.34
C GLU A 354 2.03 18.60 2.02
N ILE A 355 0.85 18.30 1.45
CA ILE A 355 0.75 17.62 0.16
C ILE A 355 1.38 18.47 -0.96
N ARG A 356 1.14 19.78 -0.98
CA ARG A 356 1.73 20.67 -1.98
C ARG A 356 3.25 20.66 -1.87
N ASP A 357 3.79 20.75 -0.66
CA ASP A 357 5.22 20.80 -0.41
C ASP A 357 5.87 19.45 -0.81
N GLN A 358 5.25 18.31 -0.46
CA GLN A 358 5.65 16.98 -0.95
C GLN A 358 5.67 16.87 -2.49
N LEU A 359 4.68 17.46 -3.17
CA LEU A 359 4.64 17.46 -4.64
C LEU A 359 5.73 18.36 -5.25
N LEU A 360 6.08 19.46 -4.58
CA LEU A 360 7.19 20.31 -4.99
C LEU A 360 8.51 19.58 -4.81
N ASP A 361 8.73 18.94 -3.65
CA ASP A 361 9.91 18.12 -3.37
C ASP A 361 10.06 17.01 -4.39
N HIS A 362 8.98 16.27 -4.70
CA HIS A 362 9.02 15.23 -5.72
C HIS A 362 9.37 15.79 -7.10
N ARG A 363 8.88 16.98 -7.45
CA ARG A 363 9.23 17.64 -8.71
C ARG A 363 10.69 18.07 -8.75
N GLU A 364 11.22 18.56 -7.63
CA GLU A 364 12.64 18.91 -7.48
C GLU A 364 13.54 17.68 -7.56
N GLU A 365 13.16 16.57 -6.93
CA GLU A 365 13.85 15.28 -7.05
C GLU A 365 13.85 14.78 -8.50
N GLN A 366 12.70 14.80 -9.19
CA GLN A 366 12.63 14.39 -10.60
C GLN A 366 13.53 15.26 -11.48
N LYS A 367 13.59 16.58 -11.24
CA LYS A 367 14.52 17.47 -11.94
C LYS A 367 15.96 17.11 -11.62
N PHE A 368 16.29 16.90 -10.35
CA PHE A 368 17.62 16.50 -9.92
C PHE A 368 18.08 15.21 -10.61
N PHE A 369 17.24 14.17 -10.67
CA PHE A 369 17.59 12.93 -11.36
C PHE A 369 17.75 13.12 -12.88
N ARG A 370 16.93 13.97 -13.51
CA ARG A 370 17.10 14.33 -14.92
C ARG A 370 18.42 15.06 -15.16
N ASP A 371 18.71 16.08 -14.35
CA ASP A 371 19.92 16.88 -14.49
C ASP A 371 21.17 16.05 -14.20
N LYS A 372 21.12 15.17 -13.19
CA LYS A 372 22.15 14.18 -12.89
C LYS A 372 22.36 13.22 -14.07
N ALA A 373 21.30 12.69 -14.67
CA ALA A 373 21.41 11.82 -15.84
C ALA A 373 22.01 12.55 -17.04
N VAL A 374 21.67 13.82 -17.26
CA VAL A 374 22.27 14.67 -18.30
C VAL A 374 23.75 14.92 -18.01
N GLN A 375 24.12 15.25 -16.76
CA GLN A 375 25.51 15.45 -16.36
C GLN A 375 26.34 14.17 -16.49
N GLU A 376 25.81 13.03 -16.06
CA GLU A 376 26.44 11.72 -16.24
C GLU A 376 26.61 11.37 -17.72
N ALA A 377 25.64 11.72 -18.57
CA ALA A 377 25.74 11.53 -20.02
C ALA A 377 26.76 12.47 -20.68
N LEU A 378 26.95 13.68 -20.15
CA LEU A 378 27.95 14.64 -20.62
C LEU A 378 29.37 14.27 -20.15
N ASN A 379 29.51 13.73 -18.93
CA ASN A 379 30.77 13.33 -18.33
C ASN A 379 31.26 11.95 -18.81
N ARG A 380 30.41 11.16 -19.48
CA ARG A 380 30.87 9.93 -20.14
C ARG A 380 31.78 10.31 -21.31
N PRO A 381 33.02 9.78 -21.36
CA PRO A 381 33.89 10.00 -22.51
C PRO A 381 33.21 9.48 -23.77
N LYS A 382 32.89 10.39 -24.69
CA LYS A 382 32.32 10.12 -26.01
C LYS A 382 33.44 9.74 -26.96
N ASP A 383 34.00 8.56 -26.74
CA ASP A 383 34.92 7.97 -27.69
C ASP A 383 34.09 7.36 -28.84
N PRO A 384 34.33 7.73 -30.11
CA PRO A 384 33.58 7.18 -31.25
C PRO A 384 33.78 5.67 -31.43
N THR A 385 34.72 5.08 -30.70
CA THR A 385 35.04 3.64 -30.63
C THR A 385 34.46 2.95 -29.39
N CYS A 386 33.76 3.67 -28.52
CA CYS A 386 33.06 3.14 -27.35
C CYS A 386 31.83 2.32 -27.77
N PHE A 387 31.64 1.15 -27.15
CA PHE A 387 30.48 0.28 -27.41
C PHE A 387 29.14 0.99 -27.18
N GLY A 388 29.04 1.81 -26.12
CA GLY A 388 27.82 2.55 -25.80
C GLY A 388 27.48 3.61 -26.84
N GLU A 389 28.48 4.29 -27.40
CA GLU A 389 28.25 5.29 -28.45
C GLU A 389 27.94 4.63 -29.81
N ARG A 390 28.55 3.47 -30.11
CA ARG A 390 28.17 2.65 -31.25
C ARG A 390 26.72 2.18 -31.15
N GLN A 391 26.30 1.65 -30.00
CA GLN A 391 24.91 1.24 -29.80
C GLN A 391 23.93 2.42 -29.90
N TYR A 392 24.27 3.58 -29.33
CA TYR A 392 23.43 4.77 -29.44
C TYR A 392 23.30 5.23 -30.90
N ARG A 393 24.40 5.31 -31.66
CA ARG A 393 24.38 5.66 -33.10
C ARG A 393 23.56 4.65 -33.90
N THR A 394 23.78 3.35 -33.69
CA THR A 394 22.99 2.30 -34.35
C THR A 394 21.50 2.39 -33.99
N GLN A 395 21.15 2.69 -32.74
CA GLN A 395 19.75 2.89 -32.33
C GLN A 395 19.13 4.15 -32.95
N VAL A 396 19.86 5.26 -33.00
CA VAL A 396 19.41 6.50 -33.64
C VAL A 396 19.22 6.27 -35.15
N GLU A 397 20.17 5.61 -35.83
CA GLU A 397 20.06 5.24 -37.25
C GLU A 397 18.89 4.27 -37.52
N GLN A 398 18.64 3.31 -36.62
CA GLN A 398 17.49 2.41 -36.69
C GLN A 398 16.17 3.18 -36.52
N GLN A 399 16.11 4.12 -35.57
CA GLN A 399 14.92 4.95 -35.37
C GLN A 399 14.68 5.91 -36.54
N GLU A 400 15.72 6.53 -37.08
CA GLU A 400 15.62 7.39 -38.25
C GLU A 400 15.23 6.63 -39.51
N SER A 401 15.81 5.44 -39.75
CA SER A 401 15.42 4.58 -40.87
C SER A 401 13.98 4.10 -40.73
N HIS A 402 13.55 3.73 -39.53
CA HIS A 402 12.15 3.38 -39.28
C HIS A 402 11.19 4.56 -39.54
N LYS A 403 11.53 5.77 -39.08
CA LYS A 403 10.75 6.99 -39.39
C LYS A 403 10.67 7.26 -40.89
N ARG A 404 11.76 7.08 -41.63
CA ARG A 404 11.78 7.21 -43.10
C ARG A 404 10.89 6.16 -43.76
N LEU A 405 10.94 4.91 -43.30
CA LEU A 405 10.11 3.81 -43.79
C LEU A 405 8.61 4.08 -43.57
N VAL A 406 8.23 4.52 -42.36
CA VAL A 406 6.86 4.91 -42.03
C VAL A 406 6.39 6.07 -42.91
N GLY A 407 7.25 7.07 -43.11
CA GLY A 407 6.96 8.19 -44.01
C GLY A 407 6.83 7.81 -45.49
N HIS A 408 7.47 6.72 -45.93
CA HIS A 408 7.25 6.12 -47.25
C HIS A 408 5.94 5.35 -47.31
N TYR A 409 5.67 4.51 -46.32
CA TYR A 409 4.43 3.72 -46.24
C TYR A 409 3.18 4.61 -46.21
N CYS A 410 3.19 5.71 -45.45
CA CYS A 410 2.09 6.67 -45.45
C CYS A 410 1.90 7.35 -46.81
N ARG A 411 2.99 7.64 -47.54
CA ARG A 411 2.92 8.18 -48.91
C ARG A 411 2.36 7.15 -49.89
N ASP A 412 2.75 5.89 -49.78
CA ASP A 412 2.27 4.82 -50.65
C ASP A 412 0.77 4.54 -50.43
N ILE A 413 0.30 4.57 -49.18
CA ILE A 413 -1.14 4.49 -48.88
C ILE A 413 -1.88 5.66 -49.51
N TRP A 414 -1.38 6.88 -49.33
CA TRP A 414 -2.00 8.08 -49.89
C TRP A 414 -2.09 8.01 -51.43
N MET A 415 -1.04 7.53 -52.10
CA MET A 415 -1.04 7.35 -53.54
C MET A 415 -2.05 6.28 -53.98
N LYS A 416 -2.16 5.15 -53.27
CA LYS A 416 -3.17 4.12 -53.55
C LYS A 416 -4.59 4.63 -53.37
N GLU A 417 -4.85 5.44 -52.34
CA GLU A 417 -6.15 6.07 -52.14
C GLU A 417 -6.48 7.06 -53.26
N LEU A 418 -5.49 7.78 -53.78
CA LEU A 418 -5.66 8.67 -54.92
C LEU A 418 -5.98 7.87 -56.20
N GLU A 419 -5.22 6.81 -56.47
CA GLU A 419 -5.45 5.90 -57.60
C GLU A 419 -6.83 5.22 -57.53
N ASP A 420 -7.29 4.83 -56.33
CA ASP A 420 -8.62 4.26 -56.12
C ASP A 420 -9.74 5.28 -56.38
N LYS A 421 -9.53 6.55 -55.99
CA LYS A 421 -10.47 7.63 -56.31
C LYS A 421 -10.54 7.88 -57.81
N GLU A 422 -9.40 7.91 -58.49
CA GLU A 422 -9.35 8.05 -59.96
C GLU A 422 -10.01 6.87 -60.67
N ARG A 423 -9.77 5.64 -60.20
CA ARG A 423 -10.44 4.44 -60.73
C ARG A 423 -11.96 4.52 -60.58
N LYS A 424 -12.46 4.84 -59.38
CA LYS A 424 -13.90 5.03 -59.15
C LYS A 424 -14.51 6.13 -60.01
N ALA A 425 -13.77 7.21 -60.25
CA ALA A 425 -14.23 8.29 -61.13
C ALA A 425 -14.35 7.81 -62.59
N ARG A 426 -13.35 7.06 -63.09
CA ARG A 426 -13.41 6.46 -64.44
C ARG A 426 -14.54 5.45 -64.57
N ASP A 427 -14.70 4.57 -63.60
CA ASP A 427 -15.79 3.57 -63.59
C ASP A 427 -17.16 4.26 -63.64
N ALA A 428 -17.35 5.33 -62.85
CA ALA A 428 -18.59 6.12 -62.87
C ALA A 428 -18.82 6.86 -64.20
N GLU A 429 -17.77 7.33 -64.87
CA GLU A 429 -17.89 7.91 -66.21
C GLU A 429 -18.26 6.86 -67.26
N ASP A 430 -17.69 5.66 -67.17
CA ASP A 430 -18.01 4.56 -68.08
C ASP A 430 -19.44 4.05 -67.87
N GLU A 431 -19.92 3.96 -66.63
CA GLU A 431 -21.34 3.68 -66.33
C GLU A 431 -22.26 4.72 -66.95
N ARG A 432 -21.94 6.02 -66.81
CA ARG A 432 -22.72 7.11 -67.45
C ARG A 432 -22.75 6.97 -68.96
N ARG A 433 -21.63 6.62 -69.59
CA ARG A 433 -21.56 6.38 -71.05
C ARG A 433 -22.42 5.21 -71.47
N ILE A 434 -22.39 4.10 -70.72
CA ILE A 434 -23.23 2.94 -71.00
C ILE A 434 -24.71 3.31 -70.90
N ILE A 435 -25.10 3.98 -69.81
CA ILE A 435 -26.48 4.44 -69.61
C ILE A 435 -26.92 5.36 -70.75
N GLN A 436 -26.09 6.34 -71.12
CA GLN A 436 -26.39 7.22 -72.25
C GLN A 436 -26.55 6.43 -73.56
N SER A 437 -25.68 5.46 -73.83
CA SER A 437 -25.80 4.63 -75.03
C SER A 437 -27.07 3.78 -75.08
N ILE A 438 -27.58 3.36 -73.92
CA ILE A 438 -28.86 2.65 -73.81
C ILE A 438 -30.01 3.60 -74.14
N TYR A 439 -30.01 4.81 -73.58
CA TYR A 439 -31.00 5.83 -73.90
C TYR A 439 -30.98 6.21 -75.38
N ASP A 440 -29.81 6.47 -75.96
CA ASP A 440 -29.67 6.81 -77.37
C ASP A 440 -30.21 5.67 -78.27
N ARG A 441 -29.96 4.41 -77.90
CA ARG A 441 -30.48 3.25 -78.63
C ARG A 441 -31.99 3.12 -78.48
N GLN A 442 -32.54 3.41 -77.31
CA GLN A 442 -33.97 3.41 -77.07
C GLN A 442 -34.65 4.52 -77.90
N ASP A 443 -34.10 5.73 -77.92
CA ASP A 443 -34.60 6.84 -78.73
C ASP A 443 -34.58 6.50 -80.22
N GLN A 444 -33.52 5.84 -80.72
CA GLN A 444 -33.46 5.35 -82.09
C GLN A 444 -34.52 4.29 -82.39
N GLN A 445 -34.75 3.36 -81.47
CA GLN A 445 -35.80 2.34 -81.60
C GLN A 445 -37.19 2.97 -81.58
N ASP A 446 -37.46 3.90 -80.67
CA ASP A 446 -38.73 4.61 -80.58
C ASP A 446 -39.00 5.45 -81.84
N ALA A 447 -37.96 6.11 -82.38
CA ALA A 447 -38.05 6.80 -83.67
C ALA A 447 -38.35 5.84 -84.83
N PHE A 448 -37.69 4.68 -84.86
CA PHE A 448 -37.97 3.65 -85.87
C PHE A 448 -39.39 3.11 -85.74
N VAL A 449 -39.84 2.78 -84.54
CA VAL A 449 -41.22 2.32 -84.25
C VAL A 449 -42.22 3.40 -84.66
N ALA A 450 -41.98 4.67 -84.35
CA ALA A 450 -42.84 5.77 -84.79
C ALA A 450 -42.90 5.84 -86.33
N SER A 451 -41.78 5.67 -87.02
CA SER A 451 -41.74 5.66 -88.50
C SER A 451 -42.51 4.47 -89.11
N GLU A 452 -42.40 3.28 -88.52
CA GLU A 452 -43.13 2.09 -88.97
C GLU A 452 -44.62 2.18 -88.64
N ARG A 453 -44.97 2.72 -87.46
CA ARG A 453 -46.36 3.04 -87.12
C ARG A 453 -46.98 4.00 -88.13
N MET A 454 -46.25 5.05 -88.51
CA MET A 454 -46.68 6.00 -89.54
C MET A 454 -46.87 5.32 -90.91
N LYS A 455 -45.96 4.42 -91.34
CA LYS A 455 -46.10 3.65 -92.57
C LYS A 455 -47.31 2.71 -92.54
N LEU A 456 -47.51 2.02 -91.42
CA LEU A 456 -48.63 1.09 -91.24
C LEU A 456 -49.96 1.83 -91.25
N LEU A 457 -50.05 3.00 -90.61
CA LEU A 457 -51.24 3.85 -90.66
C LEU A 457 -51.46 4.39 -92.08
N ALA A 458 -50.41 4.81 -92.79
CA ALA A 458 -50.51 5.30 -94.16
C ALA A 458 -51.04 4.26 -95.17
N SER A 459 -50.83 2.96 -94.91
CA SER A 459 -51.34 1.89 -95.79
C SER A 459 -52.79 1.50 -95.53
N GLN A 460 -53.43 2.04 -94.48
CA GLN A 460 -54.84 1.78 -94.18
C GLN A 460 -55.77 2.73 -94.95
N PRO A 461 -56.98 2.27 -95.34
CA PRO A 461 -57.97 3.14 -95.95
C PRO A 461 -58.50 4.19 -94.95
N ALA A 462 -58.89 5.35 -95.47
CA ALA A 462 -59.28 6.51 -94.65
C ALA A 462 -60.45 6.26 -93.68
N ASP A 463 -61.38 5.37 -94.05
CA ASP A 463 -62.53 5.01 -93.20
C ASP A 463 -62.10 4.23 -91.96
N VAL A 464 -61.07 3.37 -92.09
CA VAL A 464 -60.49 2.62 -90.96
C VAL A 464 -59.74 3.57 -90.03
N LEU A 465 -58.94 4.50 -90.57
CA LEU A 465 -58.21 5.49 -89.77
C LEU A 465 -59.13 6.39 -88.94
N ARG A 466 -60.32 6.73 -89.45
CA ARG A 466 -61.35 7.50 -88.70
C ARG A 466 -62.06 6.70 -87.62
N ALA A 467 -62.09 5.37 -87.73
CA ALA A 467 -62.71 4.48 -86.74
C ALA A 467 -61.79 4.17 -85.54
N ILE A 468 -60.47 4.42 -85.66
CA ILE A 468 -59.51 4.26 -84.56
C ILE A 468 -59.77 5.34 -83.50
N LYS A 469 -59.75 4.94 -82.22
CA LYS A 469 -59.91 5.88 -81.10
C LYS A 469 -58.73 6.87 -81.07
N PRO A 470 -58.96 8.19 -80.99
CA PRO A 470 -57.90 9.20 -80.98
C PRO A 470 -56.87 9.03 -79.85
N SER A 471 -57.27 8.48 -78.70
CA SER A 471 -56.37 8.18 -77.56
C SER A 471 -55.29 7.13 -77.87
N CYS A 472 -55.46 6.34 -78.92
CA CYS A 472 -54.51 5.30 -79.34
C CYS A 472 -53.49 5.81 -80.37
N LEU A 473 -53.65 7.06 -80.83
CA LEU A 473 -52.78 7.71 -81.81
C LEU A 473 -51.95 8.79 -81.13
N THR A 474 -50.69 8.94 -81.54
CA THR A 474 -49.83 10.01 -81.04
C THR A 474 -50.23 11.36 -81.65
N GLU A 475 -49.85 12.48 -81.01
CA GLU A 475 -50.17 13.81 -81.54
C GLU A 475 -49.58 14.07 -82.93
N ALA A 476 -48.42 13.48 -83.23
CA ALA A 476 -47.79 13.56 -84.54
C ALA A 476 -48.60 12.77 -85.60
N GLU A 477 -49.06 11.56 -85.24
CA GLU A 477 -49.91 10.71 -86.11
C GLU A 477 -51.25 11.41 -86.45
N LEU A 478 -51.92 11.99 -85.43
CA LEU A 478 -53.18 12.72 -85.62
C LEU A 478 -53.03 13.91 -86.57
N LYS A 479 -51.95 14.69 -86.42
CA LYS A 479 -51.63 15.83 -87.29
C LYS A 479 -51.33 15.38 -88.72
N ALA A 480 -50.54 14.34 -88.90
CA ALA A 480 -50.09 13.90 -90.22
C ALA A 480 -51.23 13.39 -91.12
N PHE A 481 -52.26 12.76 -90.54
CA PHE A 481 -53.40 12.23 -91.29
C PHE A 481 -54.68 13.11 -91.20
N ASN A 482 -54.58 14.33 -90.66
CA ASN A 482 -55.69 15.27 -90.48
C ASN A 482 -56.89 14.65 -89.72
N LEU A 483 -56.62 13.83 -88.71
CA LEU A 483 -57.65 13.21 -87.88
C LEU A 483 -58.01 14.16 -86.73
N LYS A 484 -59.31 14.31 -86.45
CA LYS A 484 -59.76 15.13 -85.32
C LYS A 484 -59.41 14.42 -84.00
N LYS A 485 -58.86 15.17 -83.04
CA LYS A 485 -58.61 14.70 -81.66
C LYS A 485 -59.89 14.18 -81.02
#